data_AF-A0A5K0YKP8-F1
#
_entry.id   AF-A0A5K0YKP8-F1
#
_cell.length_a   1.000
_cell.length_b   1.000
_cell.length_c   1.000
_cell.angle_alpha   90.00
_cell.angle_beta   90.00
_cell.angle_gamma   90.00
#
_symmetry.space_group_name_H-M   'P 1'
#
loop_
_entity.id
_entity.type
_entity.pdbx_description
1 polymer ?
#
loop_
_entity_poly.entity_id
_entity_poly.type
_entity_poly.pdbx_seq_one_letter_code
_entity_poly.pdbx_strand_id
1 'polypeptide(L)'
;IVGSDEDNLPLTRQVQQDIWMHQHPRNCSDPNVRFLVADWQVEPGFGLGAQIAGMCGLLSIAINEQRVLVTNYFNRADHEGCK
;
A
#
# COMPACT_ATOMS: atom_id res chain seq x y z
N ILE A 1 -4.59 17.35 -24.31
CA ILE A 1 -3.84 16.08 -24.38
C ILE A 1 -4.82 14.99 -24.00
N VAL A 2 -5.09 14.02 -24.88
CA VAL A 2 -5.97 12.88 -24.56
C VAL A 2 -5.30 12.05 -23.47
N GLY A 3 -6.03 11.65 -22.43
CA GLY A 3 -5.48 10.94 -21.27
C GLY A 3 -4.78 11.84 -20.26
N SER A 4 -5.22 13.09 -20.13
CA SER A 4 -4.76 14.03 -19.09
C SER A 4 -5.65 13.95 -17.85
N ASP A 5 -5.50 14.89 -16.92
CA ASP A 5 -6.24 14.94 -15.64
C ASP A 5 -7.75 14.71 -15.75
N GLU A 6 -8.44 15.30 -16.73
CA GLU A 6 -9.89 15.15 -16.90
C GLU A 6 -10.32 13.69 -17.18
N ASP A 7 -9.47 12.94 -17.87
CA ASP A 7 -9.72 11.54 -18.22
C ASP A 7 -9.26 10.58 -17.09
N ASN A 8 -8.16 10.89 -16.41
CA ASN A 8 -7.51 9.98 -15.45
C ASN A 8 -7.94 10.20 -13.99
N LEU A 9 -8.26 11.44 -13.58
CA LEU A 9 -8.65 11.73 -12.19
C LEU A 9 -9.90 10.95 -11.76
N PRO A 10 -10.95 10.79 -12.59
CA PRO A 10 -12.12 9.99 -12.21
C PRO A 10 -11.75 8.54 -11.88
N LEU A 11 -10.97 7.89 -12.75
CA LEU A 11 -10.53 6.50 -12.55
C LEU A 11 -9.58 6.36 -11.36
N THR A 12 -8.69 7.34 -11.16
CA THR A 12 -7.79 7.38 -10.01
C THR A 12 -8.60 7.43 -8.71
N ARG A 13 -9.62 8.30 -8.63
CA ARG A 13 -10.49 8.41 -7.45
C ARG A 13 -11.23 7.11 -7.17
N GLN A 14 -11.74 6.44 -8.20
CA GLN A 14 -12.41 5.16 -8.06
C GLN A 14 -11.47 4.11 -7.46
N VAL A 15 -10.28 3.91 -8.05
CA VAL A 15 -9.32 2.93 -7.54
C VAL A 15 -8.86 3.26 -6.12
N GLN A 16 -8.64 4.55 -5.80
CA GLN A 16 -8.29 4.95 -4.43
C GLN A 16 -9.42 4.67 -3.42
N GLN A 17 -10.67 4.89 -3.81
CA GLN A 17 -11.84 4.53 -2.99
C GLN A 17 -11.92 3.02 -2.77
N ASP A 18 -11.71 2.22 -3.81
CA ASP A 18 -11.76 0.76 -3.73
C ASP A 18 -10.63 0.22 -2.83
N ILE A 19 -9.40 0.74 -2.99
CA ILE A 19 -8.27 0.42 -2.10
C ILE A 19 -8.61 0.78 -0.66
N TRP A 20 -9.22 1.95 -0.42
CA TRP A 20 -9.61 2.36 0.92
C TRP A 20 -10.59 1.37 1.55
N MET A 21 -11.66 1.02 0.83
CA MET A 21 -12.68 0.09 1.33
C MET A 21 -12.11 -1.32 1.56
N HIS A 22 -11.20 -1.77 0.70
CA HIS A 22 -10.50 -3.04 0.85
C HIS A 22 -9.60 -3.09 2.10
N GLN A 23 -8.86 -2.01 2.39
CA GLN A 23 -7.93 -1.95 3.51
C GLN A 23 -8.59 -1.64 4.87
N HIS A 24 -9.85 -1.17 4.88
CA HIS A 24 -10.56 -0.75 6.09
C HIS A 24 -11.87 -1.52 6.31
N PRO A 25 -11.80 -2.83 6.64
CA PRO A 25 -12.99 -3.58 7.01
C PRO A 25 -13.66 -2.96 8.25
N ARG A 26 -15.00 -2.97 8.28
CA ARG A 26 -15.76 -2.42 9.42
C ARG A 26 -15.53 -3.18 10.73
N ASN A 27 -15.17 -4.46 10.63
CA ASN A 27 -14.87 -5.33 11.77
C ASN A 27 -13.63 -6.17 11.48
N CYS A 28 -12.48 -5.78 12.04
CA CYS A 28 -11.23 -6.54 11.88
C CYS A 28 -11.25 -7.91 12.57
N SER A 29 -12.20 -8.16 13.48
CA SER A 29 -12.35 -9.43 14.18
C SER A 29 -13.26 -10.42 13.45
N ASP A 30 -13.82 -10.04 12.29
CA ASP A 30 -14.60 -10.96 11.47
C ASP A 30 -13.69 -12.08 10.94
N PRO A 31 -14.02 -13.38 11.17
CA PRO A 31 -13.19 -14.50 10.76
C PRO A 31 -13.03 -14.62 9.24
N ASN A 32 -13.87 -13.95 8.44
CA ASN A 32 -13.75 -13.92 6.98
C ASN A 32 -12.74 -12.87 6.49
N VAL A 33 -12.34 -11.92 7.34
CA VAL A 33 -11.29 -10.95 7.00
C VAL A 33 -9.95 -11.65 7.09
N ARG A 34 -9.21 -11.62 5.99
CA ARG A 34 -7.88 -12.20 5.91
C ARG A 34 -6.85 -11.08 5.88
N PHE A 35 -5.73 -11.31 6.54
CA PHE A 35 -4.64 -10.36 6.61
C PHE A 35 -3.43 -10.89 5.85
N LEU A 36 -2.67 -9.96 5.27
CA LEU A 36 -1.30 -10.16 4.85
C LEU A 36 -0.44 -9.30 5.77
N VAL A 37 0.24 -9.94 6.72
CA VAL A 37 1.13 -9.25 7.64
C VAL A 37 2.54 -9.31 7.06
N ALA A 38 3.13 -8.13 6.83
CA ALA A 38 4.47 -8.01 6.29
C ALA A 38 5.20 -6.82 6.90
N ASP A 39 6.48 -7.00 7.23
CA ASP A 39 7.30 -5.91 7.72
C ASP A 39 7.72 -4.98 6.58
N TRP A 40 8.01 -3.72 6.93
CA TRP A 40 8.60 -2.81 5.96
C TRP A 40 9.95 -3.35 5.50
N GLN A 41 10.15 -3.45 4.19
CA GLN A 41 11.36 -4.05 3.64
C GLN A 41 12.55 -3.11 3.86
N VAL A 42 13.46 -3.49 4.77
CA VAL A 42 14.71 -2.78 5.05
C VAL A 42 15.88 -3.73 4.77
N GLU A 43 16.10 -4.02 3.48
CA GLU A 43 17.20 -4.89 3.05
C GLU A 43 18.49 -4.05 2.86
N PRO A 44 19.67 -4.56 3.29
CA PRO A 44 20.94 -3.90 3.04
C PRO A 44 21.15 -3.60 1.55
N GLY A 45 21.46 -2.33 1.23
CA GLY A 45 21.65 -1.86 -0.14
C GLY A 45 20.39 -1.32 -0.83
N PHE A 46 19.21 -1.42 -0.21
CA PHE A 46 17.98 -0.82 -0.75
C PHE A 46 17.79 0.59 -0.23
N GLY A 47 17.81 1.57 -1.15
CA GLY A 47 17.31 2.93 -0.87
C GLY A 47 15.78 2.98 -0.77
N LEU A 48 15.24 4.07 -0.23
CA LEU A 48 13.79 4.23 0.02
C LEU A 48 12.90 3.94 -1.19
N GLY A 49 13.33 4.31 -2.40
CA GLY A 49 12.57 4.03 -3.64
C GLY A 49 12.38 2.53 -3.90
N ALA A 50 13.42 1.71 -3.66
CA ALA A 50 13.32 0.27 -3.79
C ALA A 50 12.41 -0.34 -2.71
N GLN A 51 12.48 0.19 -1.47
CA GLN A 51 11.60 -0.22 -0.38
C GLN A 51 10.13 0.08 -0.72
N ILE A 52 9.83 1.29 -1.21
CA ILE A 52 8.47 1.68 -1.64
C ILE A 52 7.98 0.77 -2.77
N ALA A 53 8.80 0.47 -3.77
CA ALA A 53 8.43 -0.45 -4.85
C ALA A 53 8.10 -1.86 -4.32
N GLY A 54 8.88 -2.37 -3.36
CA GLY A 54 8.59 -3.62 -2.64
C GLY A 54 7.25 -3.57 -1.90
N MET A 55 6.99 -2.49 -1.16
CA MET A 55 5.71 -2.29 -0.46
C MET A 55 4.51 -2.18 -1.42
N CYS A 56 4.66 -1.54 -2.58
CA CYS A 56 3.64 -1.52 -3.63
C CYS A 56 3.35 -2.92 -4.18
N GLY A 57 4.39 -3.76 -4.31
CA GLY A 57 4.23 -5.17 -4.66
C GLY A 57 3.41 -5.93 -3.63
N LEU A 58 3.70 -5.75 -2.33
CA LEU A 58 2.93 -6.36 -1.24
C LEU A 58 1.47 -5.90 -1.23
N LEU A 59 1.22 -4.60 -1.45
CA LEU A 59 -0.14 -4.07 -1.57
C LEU A 59 -0.89 -4.71 -2.75
N SER A 60 -0.22 -4.87 -3.89
CA SER A 60 -0.81 -5.50 -5.08
C SER A 60 -1.19 -6.97 -4.82
N ILE A 61 -0.33 -7.73 -4.14
CA ILE A 61 -0.62 -9.10 -3.70
C ILE A 61 -1.81 -9.11 -2.73
N ALA A 62 -1.83 -8.20 -1.74
CA ALA A 62 -2.93 -8.11 -0.78
C ALA A 62 -4.29 -7.84 -1.45
N ILE A 63 -4.32 -6.95 -2.45
CA ILE A 63 -5.53 -6.68 -3.24
C ILE A 63 -5.97 -7.92 -4.03
N ASN A 64 -5.04 -8.54 -4.76
CA ASN A 64 -5.33 -9.74 -5.56
C ASN A 64 -5.86 -10.90 -4.71
N GLU A 65 -5.27 -11.11 -3.55
CA GLU A 65 -5.60 -12.20 -2.64
C GLU A 65 -6.77 -11.88 -1.69
N GLN A 66 -7.43 -10.72 -1.83
CA GLN A 66 -8.52 -10.29 -0.94
C GLN A 66 -8.10 -10.32 0.54
N ARG A 67 -6.97 -9.65 0.84
CA ARG A 67 -6.37 -9.52 2.15
C ARG A 67 -6.09 -8.06 2.51
N VAL A 68 -6.30 -7.69 3.76
CA VAL A 68 -5.84 -6.40 4.31
C VAL A 68 -4.33 -6.48 4.52
N LEU A 69 -3.58 -5.54 3.95
CA LEU A 69 -2.15 -5.42 4.19
C LEU A 69 -1.93 -4.74 5.54
N VAL A 70 -1.22 -5.40 6.44
CA VAL A 70 -0.86 -4.86 7.74
C VAL A 70 0.66 -4.87 7.87
N THR A 71 1.22 -3.73 8.27
CA THR A 71 2.66 -3.60 8.52
C THR A 71 2.90 -3.36 10.00
N ASN A 72 3.88 -4.06 10.59
CA ASN A 72 4.21 -3.88 12.01
C ASN A 72 5.02 -2.60 12.27
N TYR A 73 5.66 -2.09 11.22
CA TYR A 73 6.49 -0.89 11.26
C TYR A 73 6.27 -0.08 9.98
N PHE A 74 6.34 1.24 10.12
CA PHE A 74 6.33 2.18 9.00
C PHE A 74 7.68 2.90 8.99
N ASN A 75 8.47 2.69 7.95
CA ASN A 75 9.76 3.36 7.84
C ASN A 75 9.55 4.82 7.46
N ARG A 76 10.13 5.73 8.24
CA ARG A 76 10.07 7.17 7.97
C ARG A 76 11.16 7.55 6.97
N ALA A 77 11.18 8.83 6.58
CA ALA A 77 12.25 9.37 5.75
C ALA A 77 13.61 9.14 6.44
N ASP A 78 14.44 8.30 5.84
CA ASP A 78 15.79 7.97 6.31
C ASP A 78 16.82 8.69 5.43
N HIS A 79 16.99 9.99 5.69
CA HIS A 79 18.05 10.79 5.09
C HIS A 79 18.73 11.63 6.18
N GLU A 80 20.01 11.98 5.97
CA GLU A 80 20.83 12.62 7.00
C GLU A 80 20.25 13.92 7.59
N GLY A 81 19.36 14.59 6.85
CA GLY A 81 18.68 15.82 7.28
C GLY A 81 17.42 15.61 8.16
N CYS A 82 16.99 14.37 8.40
CA CYS A 82 15.82 14.02 9.21
C CYS A 82 16.19 13.34 10.55
N LYS A 83 17.42 13.51 11.04
CA LYS A 83 17.83 13.07 12.38
C LYS A 83 17.13 13.84 13.50
#